data_AF-A0A7W1A9R3-F1
#
_entry.id   AF-A0A7W1A9R3-F1
#
_cell.length_a   1.000
_cell.length_b   1.000
_cell.length_c   1.000
_cell.angle_alpha   90.00
_cell.angle_beta   90.00
_cell.angle_gamma   90.00
#
_symmetry.space_group_name_H-M   'P 1'
#
loop_
_entity.id
_entity.type
_entity.pdbx_description
1 polymer ?
#
loop_
_entity_poly.entity_id
_entity_poly.type
_entity_poly.pdbx_seq_one_letter_code
_entity_poly.pdbx_strand_id
1 'polypeptide(L)'
;MCLFITADLQLDVATTNAIAQAISTQCELDVFAGEGRFATVLHFSEEHSCACSLLDDSAHWKHECWLLHSEGCALLREALTWLMEHHAGAWTFEMLWNGARSTGELLISAPELLELVRHNQVRNTMTYHVVPSAPPLEH
;
A
#
# COMPACT_ATOMS: atom_id res chain seq x y z
N MET A 1 -6.74 14.06 -11.43
CA MET A 1 -6.43 12.61 -11.41
C MET A 1 -5.94 12.30 -10.01
N CYS A 2 -6.47 11.26 -9.37
CA CYS A 2 -6.28 11.00 -7.94
C CYS A 2 -5.36 9.80 -7.73
N LEU A 3 -4.34 9.90 -6.87
CA LEU A 3 -3.47 8.77 -6.55
C LEU A 3 -4.21 7.87 -5.56
N PHE A 4 -4.20 6.57 -5.82
CA PHE A 4 -4.63 5.55 -4.87
C PHE A 4 -3.45 4.66 -4.51
N ILE A 5 -3.23 4.54 -3.21
CA ILE A 5 -2.32 3.56 -2.62
C ILE A 5 -3.24 2.51 -2.01
N THR A 6 -3.16 1.27 -2.48
CA THR A 6 -4.13 0.24 -2.13
C THR A 6 -3.48 -1.08 -1.78
N ALA A 7 -4.11 -1.83 -0.86
CA ALA A 7 -3.81 -3.22 -0.59
C ALA A 7 -5.06 -4.10 -0.74
N ASP A 8 -5.00 -5.11 -1.60
CA ASP A 8 -6.05 -6.13 -1.74
C ASP A 8 -5.65 -7.39 -0.97
N LEU A 9 -6.36 -7.63 0.14
CA LEU A 9 -6.15 -8.79 1.01
C LEU A 9 -6.97 -10.02 0.59
N GLN A 10 -7.83 -9.90 -0.44
CA GLN A 10 -8.77 -10.93 -0.88
C GLN A 10 -9.74 -11.39 0.23
N LEU A 11 -10.14 -10.45 1.09
CA LEU A 11 -11.06 -10.68 2.19
C LEU A 11 -12.45 -10.12 1.86
N ASP A 12 -13.44 -10.51 2.65
CA ASP A 12 -14.76 -9.90 2.57
C ASP A 12 -14.75 -8.43 3.04
N VAL A 13 -15.81 -7.71 2.70
CA VAL A 13 -16.00 -6.29 3.02
C VAL A 13 -15.93 -6.03 4.53
N ALA A 14 -16.53 -6.88 5.36
CA ALA A 14 -16.61 -6.65 6.80
C ALA A 14 -15.23 -6.81 7.45
N THR A 15 -14.50 -7.83 7.06
CA THR A 15 -13.13 -8.07 7.54
C THR A 15 -12.19 -6.97 7.07
N THR A 16 -12.30 -6.54 5.80
CA THR A 16 -11.48 -5.44 5.27
C THR A 16 -11.73 -4.13 6.01
N ASN A 17 -12.99 -3.80 6.30
CA ASN A 17 -13.35 -2.63 7.11
C ASN A 17 -12.78 -2.69 8.53
N ALA A 18 -12.83 -3.86 9.17
CA ALA A 18 -12.30 -4.04 10.52
C ALA A 18 -10.77 -3.81 10.57
N ILE A 19 -10.04 -4.31 9.56
CA ILE A 19 -8.59 -4.10 9.43
C ILE A 19 -8.30 -2.61 9.19
N ALA A 20 -9.03 -1.97 8.28
CA ALA A 20 -8.86 -0.55 7.98
C ALA A 20 -9.02 0.32 9.25
N GLN A 21 -10.11 0.11 9.99
CA GLN A 21 -10.36 0.81 11.25
C GLN A 21 -9.26 0.55 12.29
N ALA A 22 -8.76 -0.69 12.38
CA ALA A 22 -7.69 -1.02 13.31
C ALA A 22 -6.40 -0.27 12.96
N ILE A 23 -6.02 -0.19 11.68
CA ILE A 23 -4.85 0.58 11.24
C ILE A 23 -5.05 2.08 11.55
N SER A 24 -6.16 2.70 11.15
CA SER A 24 -6.41 4.13 11.45
C SER A 24 -6.43 4.45 12.95
N THR A 25 -6.69 3.46 13.80
CA THR A 25 -6.68 3.66 15.27
C THR A 25 -5.26 3.59 15.84
N GLN A 26 -4.37 2.83 15.21
CA GLN A 26 -3.01 2.55 15.71
C GLN A 26 -1.93 3.38 15.01
N CYS A 27 -2.20 3.85 13.79
CA CYS A 27 -1.28 4.61 12.96
C CYS A 27 -1.86 6.00 12.69
N GLU A 28 -0.99 6.97 12.42
CA GLU A 28 -1.41 8.34 12.06
C GLU A 28 -1.95 8.44 10.62
N LEU A 29 -1.73 7.42 9.80
CA LEU A 29 -2.28 7.34 8.45
C LEU A 29 -3.73 6.85 8.47
N ASP A 30 -4.61 7.53 7.76
CA ASP A 30 -5.99 7.09 7.61
C ASP A 30 -6.10 5.97 6.57
N VAL A 31 -6.65 4.84 7.00
CA VAL A 31 -6.88 3.66 6.20
C VAL A 31 -8.36 3.32 6.18
N PHE A 32 -8.91 3.14 4.99
CA PHE A 32 -10.33 2.86 4.81
C PHE A 32 -10.57 1.78 3.77
N ALA A 33 -11.70 1.08 3.87
CA ALA A 33 -12.10 0.12 2.84
C ALA A 33 -12.78 0.86 1.69
N GLY A 34 -12.40 0.53 0.46
CA GLY A 34 -12.98 1.10 -0.76
C GLY A 34 -13.12 0.08 -1.87
N GLU A 35 -13.72 0.50 -2.97
CA GLU A 35 -13.85 -0.33 -4.17
C GLU A 35 -12.52 -0.38 -4.92
N GLY A 36 -11.91 -1.57 -4.96
CA GLY A 36 -10.89 -1.91 -5.92
C GLY A 36 -11.50 -2.37 -7.24
N ARG A 37 -10.64 -2.81 -8.16
CA ARG A 37 -11.07 -3.19 -9.51
C ARG A 37 -12.00 -4.42 -9.54
N PHE A 38 -11.82 -5.34 -8.59
CA PHE A 38 -12.57 -6.60 -8.52
C PHE A 38 -12.95 -7.01 -7.09
N ALA A 39 -12.51 -6.25 -6.08
CA ALA A 39 -12.65 -6.60 -4.67
C ALA A 39 -12.69 -5.33 -3.83
N THR A 40 -13.05 -5.47 -2.55
CA THR A 40 -12.87 -4.41 -1.56
C THR A 40 -11.41 -4.39 -1.13
N VAL A 41 -10.79 -3.22 -1.17
CA VAL A 41 -9.37 -3.04 -0.87
C VAL A 41 -9.19 -2.03 0.26
N LEU A 42 -8.05 -2.10 0.94
CA LEU A 42 -7.60 -1.04 1.83
C LEU A 42 -7.07 0.12 0.99
N HIS A 43 -7.47 1.35 1.30
CA HIS A 43 -6.91 2.58 0.78
C HIS A 43 -6.12 3.28 1.86
N PHE A 44 -4.92 3.77 1.53
CA PHE A 44 -4.05 4.51 2.45
C PHE A 44 -4.02 5.98 2.05
N SER A 45 -4.40 6.89 2.95
CA SER A 45 -4.47 8.34 2.72
C SER A 45 -4.34 9.14 4.02
N GLU A 46 -4.21 10.46 3.96
CA GLU A 46 -4.24 11.29 5.19
C GLU A 46 -5.64 11.80 5.56
N GLU A 47 -6.55 11.91 4.58
CA GLU A 47 -7.82 12.64 4.75
C GLU A 47 -9.05 11.84 4.25
N HIS A 48 -9.05 10.51 4.42
CA HIS A 48 -10.14 9.63 3.95
C HIS A 48 -10.50 9.84 2.47
N SER A 49 -9.48 10.06 1.64
CA SER A 49 -9.65 10.47 0.25
C SER A 49 -8.53 9.89 -0.62
N CYS A 50 -8.17 10.57 -1.70
CA CYS A 50 -7.02 10.16 -2.51
C CYS A 50 -5.70 10.44 -1.78
N ALA A 51 -4.70 9.62 -2.06
CA ALA A 51 -3.35 9.71 -1.50
C ALA A 51 -2.50 10.83 -2.12
N CYS A 52 -3.10 11.83 -2.76
CA CYS A 52 -2.36 12.91 -3.42
C CYS A 52 -1.61 13.80 -2.44
N SER A 53 -2.10 13.93 -1.20
CA SER A 53 -1.43 14.72 -0.15
C SER A 53 -0.07 14.13 0.24
N LEU A 54 0.09 12.81 0.10
CA LEU A 54 1.32 12.09 0.38
C LEU A 54 2.43 12.35 -0.65
N LEU A 55 2.13 12.96 -1.80
CA LEU A 55 3.09 13.18 -2.88
C LEU A 55 4.07 14.30 -2.54
N ASP A 56 5.34 14.11 -2.91
CA ASP A 56 6.34 15.16 -2.90
C ASP A 56 6.06 16.21 -4.00
N ASP A 57 6.44 17.46 -3.78
CA ASP A 57 6.30 18.54 -4.77
C ASP A 57 7.04 18.24 -6.09
N SER A 58 8.07 17.38 -6.06
CA SER A 58 8.81 16.92 -7.24
C SER A 58 8.20 15.69 -7.92
N ALA A 59 7.09 15.15 -7.40
CA ALA A 59 6.41 14.01 -7.99
C ALA A 59 5.92 14.34 -9.40
N HIS A 60 6.33 13.52 -10.37
CA HIS A 60 6.00 13.74 -11.77
C HIS A 60 5.47 12.47 -12.41
N TRP A 61 4.42 12.60 -13.22
CA TRP A 61 3.73 11.46 -13.84
C TRP A 61 4.58 10.60 -14.79
N LYS A 62 5.74 11.12 -15.21
CA LYS A 62 6.72 10.41 -16.05
C LYS A 62 7.80 9.66 -15.26
N HIS A 63 7.89 9.88 -13.94
CA HIS A 63 8.86 9.12 -13.14
C HIS A 63 8.45 7.66 -13.08
N GLU A 64 9.41 6.76 -12.91
CA GLU A 64 9.14 5.34 -12.74
C GLU A 64 8.47 5.04 -11.39
N CYS A 65 8.77 5.88 -10.39
CA CYS A 65 8.26 5.78 -9.03
C CYS A 65 7.39 6.99 -8.68
N TRP A 66 6.38 6.78 -7.85
CA TRP A 66 5.72 7.89 -7.16
C TRP A 66 6.61 8.34 -6.02
N LEU A 67 7.01 9.61 -6.07
CA LEU A 67 7.76 10.22 -4.98
C LEU A 67 6.76 10.72 -3.94
N LEU A 68 6.78 10.10 -2.77
CA LEU A 68 6.10 10.60 -1.57
C LEU A 68 7.03 11.56 -0.81
N HIS A 69 6.48 12.52 -0.05
CA HIS A 69 7.32 13.26 0.89
C HIS A 69 7.81 12.33 2.02
N SER A 70 8.87 12.73 2.72
CA SER A 70 9.53 11.85 3.71
C SER A 70 8.61 11.38 4.83
N GLU A 71 7.71 12.26 5.28
CA GLU A 71 6.70 11.94 6.28
C GLU A 71 5.66 10.95 5.74
N GLY A 72 5.19 11.12 4.50
CA GLY A 72 4.28 10.20 3.84
C GLY A 72 4.87 8.80 3.67
N CYS A 73 6.17 8.70 3.33
CA CYS A 73 6.90 7.42 3.37
C CYS A 73 6.91 6.78 4.76
N ALA A 74 7.12 7.58 5.83
CA ALA A 74 7.17 7.08 7.19
C ALA A 74 5.79 6.54 7.65
N LEU A 75 4.74 7.33 7.43
CA LEU A 75 3.35 6.98 7.73
C LEU A 75 2.90 5.72 6.98
N LEU A 76 3.16 5.66 5.67
CA LEU A 76 2.83 4.49 4.86
C LEU A 76 3.58 3.24 5.33
N ARG A 77 4.87 3.37 5.63
CA ARG A 77 5.67 2.24 6.12
C ARG A 77 5.16 1.73 7.46
N GLU A 78 4.75 2.62 8.37
CA GLU A 78 4.16 2.25 9.65
C GLU A 78 2.86 1.47 9.47
N ALA A 79 1.92 1.99 8.68
CA ALA A 79 0.64 1.33 8.39
C ALA A 79 0.83 -0.05 7.73
N LEU A 80 1.77 -0.16 6.79
CA LEU A 80 2.10 -1.44 6.15
C LEU A 80 2.79 -2.42 7.11
N THR A 81 3.65 -1.93 8.01
CA THR A 81 4.27 -2.77 9.04
C THR A 81 3.19 -3.37 9.94
N TRP A 82 2.25 -2.53 10.42
CA TRP A 82 1.13 -3.00 11.23
C TRP A 82 0.31 -4.06 10.49
N LEU A 83 -0.04 -3.80 9.22
CA LEU A 83 -0.78 -4.74 8.39
C LEU A 83 -0.05 -6.09 8.28
N MET A 84 1.26 -6.08 8.01
CA MET A 84 2.06 -7.29 7.84
C MET A 84 2.19 -8.11 9.14
N GLU A 85 2.30 -7.44 10.29
CA GLU A 85 2.38 -8.10 11.60
C GLU A 85 1.06 -8.79 12.00
N HIS A 86 -0.07 -8.23 11.59
CA HIS A 86 -1.40 -8.70 11.98
C HIS A 86 -2.10 -9.53 10.89
N HIS A 87 -1.57 -9.53 9.66
CA HIS A 87 -2.13 -10.27 8.54
C HIS A 87 -1.04 -11.04 7.77
N ALA A 88 -0.85 -12.31 8.15
CA ALA A 88 0.18 -13.20 7.62
C ALA A 88 -0.16 -13.85 6.25
N GLY A 89 -1.07 -13.24 5.47
CA GLY A 89 -1.48 -13.75 4.16
C GLY A 89 -0.67 -13.19 3.00
N ALA A 90 -0.84 -13.77 1.80
CA ALA A 90 -0.44 -13.10 0.56
C ALA A 90 -1.48 -12.05 0.20
N TRP A 91 -1.05 -10.92 -0.37
CA TRP A 91 -1.91 -9.82 -0.77
C TRP A 91 -1.25 -9.02 -1.89
N THR A 92 -2.00 -8.13 -2.53
CA THR A 92 -1.44 -7.25 -3.57
C THR A 92 -1.36 -5.81 -3.09
N PHE A 93 -0.32 -5.11 -3.52
CA PHE A 93 -0.09 -3.70 -3.24
C PHE A 93 0.08 -2.93 -4.54
N GLU A 94 -0.58 -1.78 -4.64
CA GLU A 94 -0.54 -0.91 -5.82
C GLU A 94 -0.46 0.56 -5.42
N MET A 95 0.25 1.35 -6.22
CA MET A 95 0.21 2.81 -6.18
C MET A 95 -0.09 3.34 -7.57
N LEU A 96 -1.37 3.52 -7.87
CA LEU A 96 -1.86 3.85 -9.21
C LEU A 96 -2.71 5.11 -9.18
N TRP A 97 -2.66 5.89 -10.27
CA TRP A 97 -3.70 6.87 -10.51
C TRP A 97 -5.05 6.19 -10.73
N ASN A 98 -6.13 6.82 -10.27
CA ASN A 98 -7.49 6.37 -10.53
C ASN A 98 -7.72 6.18 -12.05
N GLY A 99 -8.20 4.99 -12.42
CA GLY A 99 -8.43 4.57 -13.80
C GLY A 99 -7.19 4.08 -14.55
N ALA A 100 -5.99 4.20 -13.98
CA ALA A 100 -4.78 3.60 -14.53
C ALA A 100 -4.81 2.08 -14.37
N ARG A 101 -3.96 1.41 -15.15
CA ARG A 101 -3.74 -0.03 -15.05
C ARG A 101 -2.28 -0.29 -14.79
N SER A 102 -2.02 -1.29 -13.98
CA SER A 102 -0.70 -1.89 -13.87
C SER A 102 -0.22 -2.38 -15.24
N THR A 103 1.08 -2.25 -15.47
CA THR A 103 1.79 -2.66 -16.69
C THR A 103 2.76 -3.81 -16.44
N GLY A 104 2.90 -4.23 -15.18
CA GLY A 104 3.77 -5.32 -14.78
C GLY A 104 3.44 -5.81 -13.38
N GLU A 105 3.97 -6.98 -13.05
CA GLU A 105 3.77 -7.60 -11.75
C GLU A 105 5.11 -8.01 -11.16
N LEU A 106 5.25 -7.89 -9.85
CA LEU A 106 6.45 -8.29 -9.13
C LEU A 106 6.06 -9.06 -7.86
N LEU A 107 6.60 -10.27 -7.71
CA LEU A 107 6.53 -11.02 -6.46
C LEU A 107 7.60 -10.48 -5.51
N ILE A 108 7.21 -10.12 -4.29
CA ILE A 108 8.09 -9.47 -3.31
C ILE A 108 7.74 -9.94 -1.89
N SER A 109 8.72 -9.98 -1.01
CA SER A 109 8.47 -10.19 0.43
C SER A 109 8.02 -8.90 1.12
N ALA A 110 7.34 -9.06 2.26
CA ALA A 110 6.95 -7.94 3.11
C ALA A 110 8.11 -6.98 3.46
N PRO A 111 9.29 -7.46 3.93
CA PRO A 111 10.44 -6.58 4.21
C PRO A 111 10.96 -5.83 3.00
N GLU A 112 11.00 -6.47 1.82
CA GLU A 112 11.44 -5.83 0.58
C GLU A 112 10.49 -4.70 0.18
N LEU A 113 9.17 -4.87 0.35
CA LEU A 113 8.21 -3.79 0.11
C LEU A 113 8.44 -2.61 1.07
N LEU A 114 8.67 -2.87 2.36
CA LEU A 114 8.97 -1.82 3.34
C LEU A 114 10.25 -1.04 2.98
N GLU A 115 11.26 -1.72 2.45
CA GLU A 115 12.48 -1.08 1.94
C GLU A 115 12.22 -0.21 0.71
N LEU A 116 11.37 -0.66 -0.23
CA LEU A 116 10.95 0.17 -1.37
C LEU A 116 10.22 1.44 -0.89
N VAL A 117 9.31 1.31 0.07
CA VAL A 117 8.61 2.47 0.64
C VAL A 117 9.58 3.41 1.35
N ARG A 118 10.49 2.86 2.17
CA ARG A 118 11.53 3.62 2.89
C ARG A 118 12.42 4.42 1.95
N HIS A 119 12.73 3.86 0.78
CA HIS A 119 13.59 4.48 -0.22
C HIS A 119 12.83 5.26 -1.31
N ASN A 120 11.50 5.34 -1.22
CA ASN A 120 10.66 6.02 -2.20
C ASN A 120 10.81 5.44 -3.62
N GLN A 121 10.90 4.11 -3.70
CA GLN A 121 11.16 3.33 -4.90
C GLN A 121 9.96 2.47 -5.31
N VAL A 122 8.77 2.77 -4.80
CA VAL A 122 7.55 2.10 -5.27
C VAL A 122 7.19 2.61 -6.66
N ARG A 123 7.12 1.68 -7.61
CA ARG A 123 6.83 1.94 -9.02
C ARG A 123 5.36 2.25 -9.23
N ASN A 124 5.09 3.22 -10.10
CA ASN A 124 3.77 3.80 -10.31
C ASN A 124 2.82 3.05 -11.24
N THR A 125 3.26 1.93 -11.80
CA THR A 125 2.55 1.13 -12.80
C THR A 125 2.80 -0.37 -12.59
N MET A 126 3.04 -0.76 -11.35
CA MET A 126 3.39 -2.12 -10.94
C MET A 126 2.41 -2.64 -9.91
N THR A 127 2.03 -3.91 -10.03
CA THR A 127 1.33 -4.65 -8.98
C THR A 127 2.35 -5.48 -8.21
N TYR A 128 2.44 -5.25 -6.92
CA TYR A 128 3.33 -6.00 -6.04
C TYR A 128 2.53 -7.12 -5.39
N HIS A 129 2.86 -8.37 -5.69
CA HIS A 129 2.32 -9.54 -5.00
C HIS A 129 3.18 -9.77 -3.75
N VAL A 130 2.67 -9.35 -2.61
CA VAL A 130 3.36 -9.44 -1.33
C VAL A 130 3.10 -10.83 -0.75
N VAL A 131 4.18 -11.57 -0.51
CA VAL A 131 4.12 -12.86 0.16
C VAL A 131 4.70 -12.76 1.57
N PRO A 132 4.17 -13.54 2.53
CA PRO A 132 4.78 -13.67 3.84
C PRO A 132 6.24 -14.11 3.68
N SER A 133 7.15 -13.47 4.42
CA SER A 133 8.51 -13.98 4.53
C SER A 133 8.43 -15.42 5.05
N ALA A 134 9.02 -16.38 4.32
CA ALA A 134 9.15 -17.72 4.85
C ALA A 134 9.79 -17.63 6.25
N PRO A 135 9.33 -18.41 7.25
CA PRO A 135 10.06 -18.50 8.50
C PRO A 135 11.50 -18.90 8.18
N PRO A 136 12.52 -18.34 8.86
CA PRO A 136 13.88 -18.81 8.69
C PRO A 136 13.88 -20.32 8.90
N LEU A 137 14.43 -21.06 7.93
CA LEU A 137 14.63 -22.50 8.06
C LEU A 137 15.51 -22.71 9.29
N GLU A 138 14.95 -23.31 10.35
CA GLU A 138 15.75 -23.78 11.47
C GLU A 138 16.69 -24.87 10.94
N HIS A 139 17.98 -24.58 10.89
CA HIS A 139 19.05 -25.50 10.54
C HIS A 139 19.60 -26.21 11.78
#